data_AF-A0A2A5RUI5-F1
#
_entry.id   AF-A0A2A5RUI5-F1
#
_cell.length_a   1.000
_cell.length_b   1.000
_cell.length_c   1.000
_cell.angle_alpha   90.00
_cell.angle_beta   90.00
_cell.angle_gamma   90.00
#
_symmetry.space_group_name_H-M   'P 1'
#
loop_
_entity.id
_entity.type
_entity.pdbx_description
1 polymer ?
#
loop_
_entity_poly.entity_id
_entity_poly.type
_entity_poly.pdbx_seq_one_letter_code
_entity_poly.pdbx_strand_id
1 'polypeptide(L)'
;MGDFVFFNDIYSLATGKDWLSGSKKNKLESAAWLALAAFPVSKLSKIAKELKAGNKLLKGVDLSAKDLRILQDAGYFGESATKGVAKNIRNADELSKIGSANVIKRTDAEKVNSSFPKDFQPPYKPGTLVNEIELTETSKVGEFVRVYTEGKTTPAGGWVMLRKDIETLTPEQIQSKFALPYKPTNEVDVILPKGAKVRQGVANEAFGHKGGGIQFDLNGKRMGEFINPRTIK
;
A
#
# COMPACT_ATOMS: atom_id res chain seq x y z
N MET A 1 6.26 39.02 -4.65
CA MET A 1 6.60 38.28 -3.40
C MET A 1 6.86 36.80 -3.61
N GLY A 2 6.36 36.14 -4.68
CA GLY A 2 6.59 34.69 -4.92
C GLY A 2 8.03 34.30 -5.29
N ASP A 3 8.72 35.11 -6.10
CA ASP A 3 10.07 34.76 -6.60
C ASP A 3 11.15 34.78 -5.50
N PHE A 4 10.94 35.58 -4.46
CA PHE A 4 11.89 35.73 -3.36
C PHE A 4 11.85 34.53 -2.39
N VAL A 5 10.68 33.90 -2.22
CA VAL A 5 10.52 32.68 -1.42
C VAL A 5 11.23 31.52 -2.11
N PHE A 6 11.05 31.40 -3.43
CA PHE A 6 11.71 30.40 -4.25
C PHE A 6 13.24 30.48 -4.22
N PHE A 7 13.79 31.69 -4.37
CA PHE A 7 15.24 31.89 -4.31
C PHE A 7 15.80 31.53 -2.93
N ASN A 8 15.07 31.91 -1.86
CA ASN A 8 15.44 31.54 -0.51
C ASN A 8 15.39 30.02 -0.28
N ASP A 9 14.42 29.30 -0.86
CA ASP A 9 14.32 27.85 -0.74
C ASP A 9 15.43 27.11 -1.52
N ILE A 10 15.82 27.59 -2.71
CA ILE A 10 16.99 27.08 -3.46
C ILE A 10 18.27 27.32 -2.66
N TYR A 11 18.46 28.52 -2.12
CA TYR A 11 19.63 28.84 -1.32
C TYR A 11 19.69 28.03 -0.03
N SER A 12 18.56 27.90 0.66
CA SER A 12 18.46 27.13 1.90
C SER A 12 18.67 25.64 1.67
N LEU A 13 18.27 25.11 0.52
CA LEU A 13 18.56 23.73 0.11
C LEU A 13 20.07 23.51 -0.07
N ALA A 14 20.74 24.42 -0.79
CA ALA A 14 22.18 24.33 -1.04
C ALA A 14 22.99 24.49 0.26
N THR A 15 22.66 25.50 1.07
CA THR A 15 23.52 25.96 2.17
C THR A 15 23.06 25.51 3.56
N GLY A 16 21.79 25.14 3.72
CA GLY A 16 21.17 24.83 5.02
C GLY A 16 20.94 26.08 5.87
N LYS A 17 20.95 27.27 5.25
CA LYS A 17 20.78 28.56 5.91
C LYS A 17 19.77 29.41 5.16
N ASP A 18 18.98 30.17 5.90
CA ASP A 18 18.10 31.18 5.33
C ASP A 18 18.91 32.35 4.76
N TRP A 19 18.60 32.79 3.54
CA TRP A 19 19.36 33.83 2.82
C TRP A 19 19.32 35.18 3.54
N LEU A 20 18.16 35.52 4.13
CA LEU A 20 17.94 36.84 4.73
C LEU A 20 18.51 36.91 6.14
N SER A 21 18.33 35.87 6.93
CA SER A 21 18.67 35.86 8.37
C SER A 21 19.96 35.10 8.69
N GLY A 22 20.49 34.29 7.77
CA GLY A 22 21.64 33.42 8.00
C GLY A 22 21.37 32.28 9.01
N SER A 23 20.15 32.17 9.52
CA SER A 23 19.73 31.17 10.50
C SER A 23 19.68 29.78 9.89
N LYS A 24 19.89 28.73 10.70
CA LYS A 24 19.81 27.34 10.21
C LYS A 24 18.38 27.04 9.75
N LYS A 25 18.22 26.64 8.49
CA LYS A 25 16.94 26.22 7.91
C LYS A 25 17.02 24.74 7.53
N ASN A 26 15.92 24.02 7.68
CA ASN A 26 15.86 22.61 7.31
C ASN A 26 15.89 22.46 5.77
N LYS A 27 16.89 21.72 5.27
CA LYS A 27 17.05 21.44 3.84
C LYS A 27 15.89 20.61 3.29
N LEU A 28 15.32 19.69 4.08
CA LEU A 28 14.20 18.85 3.66
C LEU A 28 12.93 19.67 3.44
N GLU A 29 12.65 20.59 4.37
CA GLU A 29 11.51 21.51 4.26
C GLU A 29 11.66 22.42 3.03
N SER A 30 12.88 22.92 2.78
CA SER A 30 13.19 23.76 1.61
C SER A 30 13.05 22.98 0.28
N ALA A 31 13.50 21.72 0.23
CA ALA A 31 13.28 20.84 -0.92
C ALA A 31 11.80 20.60 -1.19
N ALA A 32 11.00 20.47 -0.13
CA ALA A 32 9.59 20.20 -0.24
C ALA A 32 8.82 21.42 -0.77
N TRP A 33 9.15 22.64 -0.33
CA TRP A 33 8.59 23.88 -0.88
C TRP A 33 8.87 24.04 -2.38
N LEU A 34 10.08 23.70 -2.83
CA LEU A 34 10.41 23.69 -4.26
C LEU A 34 9.62 22.64 -5.04
N ALA A 35 9.42 21.47 -4.46
CA ALA A 35 8.67 20.40 -5.10
C ALA A 35 7.16 20.68 -5.18
N LEU A 36 6.58 21.41 -4.21
CA LEU A 36 5.18 21.88 -4.30
C LEU A 36 4.97 22.79 -5.49
N ALA A 37 5.97 23.57 -5.87
CA ALA A 37 5.82 24.52 -6.94
C ALA A 37 5.85 23.87 -8.34
N ALA A 38 6.23 22.59 -8.42
CA ALA A 38 6.00 21.77 -9.60
C ALA A 38 4.54 21.31 -9.75
N PHE A 39 3.67 21.53 -8.76
CA PHE A 39 2.25 21.19 -8.88
C PHE A 39 1.50 22.20 -9.75
N PRO A 40 0.54 21.72 -10.57
CA PRO A 40 -0.45 22.60 -11.18
C PRO A 40 -1.21 23.41 -10.13
N VAL A 41 -1.39 24.71 -10.39
CA VAL A 41 -2.15 25.63 -9.49
C VAL A 41 -3.56 25.12 -9.21
N SER A 42 -4.20 24.46 -10.19
CA SER A 42 -5.51 23.84 -10.02
C SER A 42 -5.50 22.74 -8.95
N LYS A 43 -4.45 21.93 -8.87
CA LYS A 43 -4.28 20.91 -7.82
C LYS A 43 -4.05 21.54 -6.46
N LEU A 44 -3.12 22.51 -6.37
CA LEU A 44 -2.84 23.24 -5.13
C LEU A 44 -4.10 23.91 -4.55
N SER A 45 -4.94 24.49 -5.41
CA SER A 45 -6.20 25.11 -5.00
C SER A 45 -7.19 24.12 -4.40
N LYS A 46 -7.26 22.89 -4.93
CA LYS A 46 -8.13 21.82 -4.40
C LYS A 46 -7.59 21.30 -3.07
N ILE A 47 -6.27 21.11 -2.96
CA ILE A 47 -5.60 20.73 -1.70
C ILE A 47 -5.92 21.76 -0.62
N ALA A 48 -5.79 23.05 -0.91
CA ALA A 48 -6.10 24.13 0.02
C ALA A 48 -7.58 24.11 0.45
N LYS A 49 -8.52 23.87 -0.49
CA LYS A 49 -9.95 23.76 -0.18
C LYS A 49 -10.25 22.59 0.76
N GLU A 50 -9.69 21.41 0.50
CA GLU A 50 -9.88 20.22 1.33
C GLU A 50 -9.29 20.42 2.73
N LEU A 51 -8.09 21.00 2.84
CA LEU A 51 -7.48 21.31 4.14
C LEU A 51 -8.29 22.35 4.92
N LYS A 52 -8.80 23.41 4.26
CA LYS A 52 -9.67 24.41 4.88
C LYS A 52 -11.00 23.82 5.36
N ALA A 53 -11.50 22.79 4.67
CA ALA A 53 -12.67 22.01 5.07
C ALA A 53 -12.37 20.98 6.19
N GLY A 54 -11.12 20.92 6.68
CA GLY A 54 -10.71 19.96 7.72
C GLY A 54 -10.49 18.53 7.19
N ASN A 55 -10.61 18.31 5.87
CA ASN A 55 -10.40 17.00 5.26
C ASN A 55 -8.90 16.73 5.04
N LYS A 56 -8.23 16.29 6.12
CA LYS A 56 -6.80 15.95 6.14
C LYS A 56 -6.44 14.75 5.24
N LEU A 57 -7.41 14.06 4.65
CA LEU A 57 -7.18 12.93 3.75
C LEU A 57 -7.24 13.34 2.26
N LEU A 58 -7.51 14.62 1.96
CA LEU A 58 -7.52 15.18 0.60
C LEU A 58 -8.36 14.37 -0.41
N LYS A 59 -9.48 13.78 0.04
CA LYS A 59 -10.28 12.80 -0.73
C LYS A 59 -10.83 13.34 -2.06
N GLY A 60 -10.86 14.66 -2.27
CA GLY A 60 -11.27 15.32 -3.52
C GLY A 60 -10.12 15.69 -4.48
N VAL A 61 -8.88 15.34 -4.15
CA VAL A 61 -7.70 15.65 -4.98
C VAL A 61 -7.11 14.37 -5.56
N ASP A 62 -6.98 14.33 -6.88
CA ASP A 62 -6.24 13.27 -7.58
C ASP A 62 -4.73 13.46 -7.36
N LEU A 63 -4.21 12.76 -6.36
CA LEU A 63 -2.82 12.83 -5.91
C LEU A 63 -2.07 11.55 -6.26
N SER A 64 -0.95 11.71 -6.96
CA SER A 64 -0.02 10.62 -7.19
C SER A 64 0.74 10.26 -5.89
N ALA A 65 1.40 9.10 -5.85
CA ALA A 65 2.24 8.72 -4.71
C ALA A 65 3.41 9.69 -4.51
N LYS A 66 3.92 10.28 -5.61
CA LYS A 66 4.95 11.32 -5.58
C LYS A 66 4.38 12.63 -5.00
N ASP A 67 3.15 12.97 -5.35
CA ASP A 67 2.47 14.18 -4.87
C ASP A 67 2.28 14.11 -3.34
N LEU A 68 1.88 12.96 -2.81
CA LEU A 68 1.69 12.74 -1.38
C LEU A 68 2.99 12.82 -0.57
N ARG A 69 4.10 12.31 -1.13
CA ARG A 69 5.44 12.44 -0.52
C ARG A 69 5.88 13.89 -0.42
N ILE A 70 5.71 14.65 -1.50
CA ILE A 70 6.03 16.08 -1.51
C ILE A 70 5.23 16.83 -0.45
N LEU A 71 3.93 16.54 -0.32
CA LEU A 71 3.06 17.15 0.70
C LEU A 71 3.45 16.75 2.13
N GLN A 72 3.92 15.51 2.32
CA GLN A 72 4.43 15.03 3.61
C GLN A 72 5.73 15.73 3.99
N ASP A 73 6.69 15.78 3.08
CA ASP A 73 7.99 16.43 3.32
C ASP A 73 7.83 17.93 3.54
N ALA A 74 6.77 18.53 2.98
CA ALA A 74 6.38 19.93 3.18
C ALA A 74 5.61 20.18 4.48
N GLY A 75 5.39 19.15 5.30
CA GLY A 75 4.77 19.32 6.63
C GLY A 75 3.26 19.56 6.64
N TYR A 76 2.55 19.35 5.51
CA TYR A 76 1.09 19.51 5.46
C TYR A 76 0.33 18.43 6.26
N PHE A 77 1.00 17.34 6.59
CA PHE A 77 0.47 16.29 7.45
C PHE A 77 1.23 16.28 8.78
N GLY A 78 0.51 16.43 9.90
CA GLY A 78 1.08 16.22 11.24
C GLY A 78 1.40 14.73 11.49
N GLU A 79 2.27 14.46 12.46
CA GLU A 79 2.81 13.13 12.81
C GLU A 79 1.74 12.03 13.07
N SER A 80 0.51 12.43 13.37
CA SER A 80 -0.65 11.55 13.55
C SER A 80 -1.41 11.27 12.25
N ALA A 81 -1.43 12.20 11.29
CA ALA A 81 -1.95 11.98 9.93
C ALA A 81 -0.98 11.16 9.06
N THR A 82 0.33 11.29 9.31
CA THR A 82 1.37 10.51 8.65
C THR A 82 1.31 9.03 9.00
N LYS A 83 0.82 8.61 10.17
CA LYS A 83 0.69 7.17 10.49
C LYS A 83 -0.30 6.42 9.58
N GLY A 84 -1.34 7.09 9.07
CA GLY A 84 -2.30 6.50 8.12
C GLY A 84 -1.80 6.55 6.68
N VAL A 85 -1.26 7.71 6.26
CA VAL A 85 -0.79 7.94 4.89
C VAL A 85 0.59 7.30 4.64
N ALA A 86 1.54 7.39 5.57
CA ALA A 86 2.88 6.79 5.45
C ALA A 86 2.85 5.25 5.50
N LYS A 87 1.83 4.65 6.12
CA LYS A 87 1.61 3.19 6.07
C LYS A 87 1.15 2.75 4.67
N ASN A 88 0.35 3.58 3.99
CA ASN A 88 -0.03 3.40 2.58
C ASN A 88 1.13 3.71 1.61
N ILE A 89 2.02 4.66 1.94
CA ILE A 89 3.23 5.01 1.15
C ILE A 89 4.26 3.89 1.16
N ARG A 90 4.53 3.25 2.32
CA ARG A 90 5.48 2.13 2.41
C ARG A 90 5.04 0.92 1.56
N ASN A 91 3.73 0.64 1.54
CA ASN A 91 3.20 -0.46 0.72
C ASN A 91 3.28 -0.17 -0.79
N ALA A 92 3.05 1.08 -1.22
CA ALA A 92 3.12 1.48 -2.64
C ALA A 92 4.54 1.45 -3.23
N ASP A 93 5.57 1.64 -2.41
CA ASP A 93 6.99 1.66 -2.82
C ASP A 93 7.65 0.27 -2.72
N GLU A 94 7.17 -0.60 -1.82
CA GLU A 94 7.46 -2.04 -1.91
C GLU A 94 6.80 -2.69 -3.13
N LEU A 95 5.72 -2.09 -3.63
CA LEU A 95 4.96 -2.57 -4.78
C LEU A 95 5.62 -2.34 -6.13
N SER A 96 6.37 -1.24 -6.28
CA SER A 96 7.21 -1.03 -7.46
C SER A 96 8.42 -1.96 -7.51
N LYS A 97 8.71 -2.69 -6.41
CA LYS A 97 9.81 -3.68 -6.35
C LYS A 97 9.38 -5.10 -6.70
N ILE A 98 8.09 -5.35 -6.99
CA ILE A 98 7.64 -6.67 -7.51
C ILE A 98 8.06 -6.86 -8.97
N GLY A 99 8.68 -5.86 -9.63
CA GLY A 99 9.40 -6.04 -10.92
C GLY A 99 8.56 -6.43 -12.15
N SER A 100 7.31 -6.84 -11.95
CA SER A 100 6.58 -7.72 -12.85
C SER A 100 5.06 -7.49 -12.81
N ALA A 101 4.60 -6.32 -12.34
CA ALA A 101 3.16 -6.02 -12.27
C ALA A 101 2.85 -4.52 -12.45
N ASN A 102 1.78 -4.22 -13.18
CA ASN A 102 1.24 -2.89 -13.41
C ASN A 102 0.01 -2.65 -12.54
N VAL A 103 -0.06 -1.51 -11.85
CA VAL A 103 -1.28 -1.11 -11.12
C VAL A 103 -2.29 -0.56 -12.13
N ILE A 104 -3.40 -1.27 -12.32
CA ILE A 104 -4.48 -0.91 -13.24
C ILE A 104 -5.46 0.05 -12.56
N LYS A 105 -5.75 -0.17 -11.28
CA LYS A 105 -6.78 0.57 -10.56
C LYS A 105 -6.48 0.62 -9.07
N ARG A 106 -6.81 1.74 -8.43
CA ARG A 106 -6.85 1.87 -6.97
C ARG A 106 -8.28 2.14 -6.52
N THR A 107 -8.70 1.51 -5.45
CA THR A 107 -10.06 1.67 -4.92
C THR A 107 -10.03 1.56 -3.39
N ASP A 108 -10.87 2.34 -2.71
CA ASP A 108 -11.00 2.26 -1.25
C ASP A 108 -11.42 0.85 -0.81
N ALA A 109 -10.80 0.34 0.26
CA ALA A 109 -11.10 -0.98 0.81
C ALA A 109 -12.58 -1.11 1.16
N GLU A 110 -13.23 -0.08 1.68
CA GLU A 110 -14.65 -0.06 1.99
C GLU A 110 -15.51 -0.33 0.76
N LYS A 111 -15.15 0.27 -0.38
CA LYS A 111 -15.88 0.08 -1.64
C LYS A 111 -15.67 -1.32 -2.20
N VAL A 112 -14.46 -1.88 -2.08
CA VAL A 112 -14.19 -3.26 -2.50
C VAL A 112 -14.87 -4.25 -1.57
N ASN A 113 -14.82 -4.05 -0.26
CA ASN A 113 -15.51 -4.86 0.74
C ASN A 113 -17.03 -4.89 0.50
N SER A 114 -17.62 -3.77 0.08
CA SER A 114 -19.04 -3.69 -0.27
C SER A 114 -19.44 -4.55 -1.48
N SER A 115 -18.47 -5.04 -2.26
CA SER A 115 -18.73 -5.99 -3.36
C SER A 115 -18.77 -7.45 -2.93
N PHE A 116 -18.38 -7.76 -1.69
CA PHE A 116 -18.48 -9.11 -1.13
C PHE A 116 -19.89 -9.35 -0.55
N PRO A 117 -20.33 -10.62 -0.45
CA PRO A 117 -21.60 -10.96 0.21
C PRO A 117 -21.67 -10.41 1.64
N LYS A 118 -22.86 -10.02 2.11
CA LYS A 118 -23.04 -9.42 3.45
C LYS A 118 -22.62 -10.35 4.60
N ASP A 119 -22.71 -11.66 4.39
CA ASP A 119 -22.32 -12.67 5.38
C ASP A 119 -20.80 -12.95 5.38
N PHE A 120 -20.07 -12.35 4.42
CA PHE A 120 -18.63 -12.46 4.33
C PHE A 120 -17.96 -11.36 5.15
N GLN A 121 -17.08 -11.74 6.09
CA GLN A 121 -16.30 -10.75 6.84
C GLN A 121 -15.47 -9.91 5.86
N PRO A 122 -15.49 -8.57 5.96
CA PRO A 122 -14.79 -7.70 5.03
C PRO A 122 -13.31 -8.08 4.95
N PRO A 123 -12.79 -8.49 3.79
CA PRO A 123 -11.43 -9.03 3.69
C PRO A 123 -10.35 -7.95 3.80
N TYR A 124 -10.67 -6.70 3.40
CA TYR A 124 -9.71 -5.61 3.39
C TYR A 124 -9.92 -4.65 4.55
N LYS A 125 -8.84 -4.15 5.13
CA LYS A 125 -8.90 -3.22 6.26
C LYS A 125 -9.52 -1.87 5.84
N PRO A 126 -10.60 -1.40 6.47
CA PRO A 126 -11.14 -0.05 6.21
C PRO A 126 -10.09 1.05 6.41
N GLY A 127 -10.18 2.13 5.62
CA GLY A 127 -9.19 3.20 5.59
C GLY A 127 -7.90 2.85 4.83
N THR A 128 -7.87 1.73 4.12
CA THR A 128 -6.75 1.34 3.23
C THR A 128 -7.19 1.30 1.77
N LEU A 129 -6.22 1.22 0.86
CA LEU A 129 -6.48 1.08 -0.56
C LEU A 129 -6.28 -0.38 -1.01
N VAL A 130 -7.13 -0.79 -1.94
CA VAL A 130 -6.99 -2.04 -2.69
C VAL A 130 -6.53 -1.69 -4.10
N ASN A 131 -5.44 -2.30 -4.53
CA ASN A 131 -4.89 -2.15 -5.86
C ASN A 131 -5.31 -3.34 -6.72
N GLU A 132 -5.88 -3.08 -7.88
CA GLU A 132 -5.98 -4.08 -8.93
C GLU A 132 -4.69 -4.02 -9.75
N ILE A 133 -3.96 -5.13 -9.79
CA ILE A 133 -2.68 -5.24 -10.49
C ILE A 133 -2.78 -6.28 -11.60
N GLU A 134 -2.08 -6.03 -12.69
CA GLU A 134 -1.89 -6.97 -13.80
C GLU A 134 -0.44 -7.40 -13.86
N LEU A 135 -0.19 -8.71 -13.79
CA LEU A 135 1.16 -9.24 -13.94
C LEU A 135 1.67 -9.03 -15.37
N THR A 136 2.85 -8.42 -15.53
CA THR A 136 3.49 -8.18 -16.84
C THR A 136 4.28 -9.37 -17.35
N GLU A 137 4.57 -10.32 -16.47
CA GLU A 137 5.21 -11.61 -16.76
C GLU A 137 4.66 -12.70 -15.83
N THR A 138 4.91 -13.97 -16.16
CA THR A 138 4.54 -15.09 -15.30
C THR A 138 5.37 -15.03 -14.02
N SER A 139 4.71 -15.15 -12.86
CA SER A 139 5.40 -15.07 -11.57
C SER A 139 6.38 -16.23 -11.39
N LYS A 140 7.45 -16.00 -10.61
CA LYS A 140 8.45 -17.04 -10.38
C LYS A 140 7.95 -18.07 -9.38
N VAL A 141 8.42 -19.30 -9.54
CA VAL A 141 8.27 -20.33 -8.50
C VAL A 141 8.89 -19.78 -7.23
N GLY A 142 8.13 -19.84 -6.13
CA GLY A 142 8.63 -19.35 -4.86
C GLY A 142 8.17 -17.94 -4.49
N GLU A 143 7.57 -17.19 -5.41
CA GLU A 143 7.21 -15.78 -5.19
C GLU A 143 5.86 -15.62 -4.46
N PHE A 144 4.81 -16.22 -5.01
CA PHE A 144 3.49 -16.28 -4.40
C PHE A 144 3.26 -17.63 -3.73
N VAL A 145 2.54 -17.58 -2.62
CA VAL A 145 2.33 -18.72 -1.75
C VAL A 145 0.90 -18.75 -1.28
N ARG A 146 0.39 -19.96 -1.08
CA ARG A 146 -0.92 -20.20 -0.51
C ARG A 146 -0.78 -21.14 0.66
N VAL A 147 -1.18 -20.66 1.84
CA VAL A 147 -1.23 -21.46 3.06
C VAL A 147 -2.60 -22.09 3.23
N TYR A 148 -2.66 -23.33 3.67
CA TYR A 148 -3.91 -24.05 3.89
C TYR A 148 -3.82 -24.96 5.11
N THR A 149 -4.97 -25.25 5.69
CA THR A 149 -5.14 -26.23 6.77
C THR A 149 -5.68 -27.52 6.17
N GLU A 150 -4.92 -28.60 6.26
CA GLU A 150 -5.32 -29.93 5.79
C GLU A 150 -6.64 -30.37 6.45
N GLY A 151 -7.55 -30.96 5.68
CA GLY A 151 -8.89 -31.36 6.14
C GLY A 151 -9.88 -30.21 6.41
N LYS A 152 -9.46 -28.94 6.30
CA LYS A 152 -10.36 -27.77 6.45
C LYS A 152 -10.43 -26.89 5.20
N THR A 153 -9.31 -26.73 4.50
CA THR A 153 -9.18 -25.88 3.31
C THR A 153 -8.30 -26.55 2.28
N THR A 154 -8.45 -26.17 1.00
CA THR A 154 -7.70 -26.78 -0.11
C THR A 154 -6.51 -25.93 -0.54
N PRO A 155 -5.48 -26.56 -1.15
CA PRO A 155 -4.36 -25.85 -1.79
C PRO A 155 -4.83 -24.87 -2.88
N ALA A 156 -5.84 -25.24 -3.68
CA ALA A 156 -6.41 -24.36 -4.70
C ALA A 156 -7.41 -23.35 -4.10
N GLY A 157 -6.88 -22.28 -3.49
CA GLY A 157 -7.66 -21.19 -2.89
C GLY A 157 -7.64 -19.90 -3.72
N GLY A 158 -8.49 -18.94 -3.35
CA GLY A 158 -8.57 -17.62 -4.01
C GLY A 158 -7.65 -16.55 -3.41
N TRP A 159 -6.90 -16.86 -2.35
CA TRP A 159 -6.09 -15.88 -1.62
C TRP A 159 -4.64 -16.33 -1.54
N VAL A 160 -3.71 -15.52 -2.03
CA VAL A 160 -2.27 -15.78 -1.99
C VAL A 160 -1.55 -14.64 -1.26
N MET A 161 -0.34 -14.92 -0.81
CA MET A 161 0.56 -13.97 -0.14
C MET A 161 1.95 -14.07 -0.76
N LEU A 162 2.86 -13.16 -0.42
CA LEU A 162 4.25 -13.27 -0.85
C LEU A 162 5.02 -14.20 0.09
N ARG A 163 5.94 -15.00 -0.45
CA ARG A 163 6.78 -15.88 0.37
C ARG A 163 7.55 -15.11 1.45
N LYS A 164 8.17 -13.99 1.07
CA LYS A 164 8.93 -13.13 1.99
C LYS A 164 8.11 -12.69 3.22
N ASP A 165 6.78 -12.65 3.09
CA ASP A 165 5.89 -12.22 4.17
C ASP A 165 5.56 -13.34 5.16
N ILE A 166 5.90 -14.60 4.86
CA ILE A 166 5.62 -15.76 5.70
C ILE A 166 6.82 -16.65 6.02
N GLU A 167 7.90 -16.58 5.26
CA GLU A 167 9.01 -17.56 5.37
C GLU A 167 9.70 -17.59 6.75
N THR A 168 9.58 -16.52 7.52
CA THR A 168 10.12 -16.40 8.88
C THR A 168 9.06 -16.51 9.98
N LEU A 169 7.80 -16.75 9.62
CA LEU A 169 6.67 -16.72 10.55
C LEU A 169 6.19 -18.13 10.91
N THR A 170 5.81 -18.32 12.17
CA THR A 170 5.15 -19.56 12.61
C THR A 170 3.71 -19.63 12.07
N PRO A 171 3.09 -20.82 12.04
CA PRO A 171 1.67 -20.96 11.68
C PRO A 171 0.72 -20.00 12.41
N GLU A 172 0.92 -19.77 13.71
CA GLU A 172 0.12 -18.85 14.52
C GLU A 172 0.34 -17.39 14.12
N GLN A 173 1.57 -17.02 13.80
CA GLN A 173 1.90 -15.68 13.31
C GLN A 173 1.31 -15.43 11.93
N ILE A 174 1.36 -16.42 11.03
CA ILE A 174 0.71 -16.36 9.72
C ILE A 174 -0.81 -16.21 9.90
N GLN A 175 -1.42 -17.05 10.74
CA GLN A 175 -2.85 -16.95 11.04
C GLN A 175 -3.23 -15.56 11.55
N SER A 176 -2.45 -15.01 12.49
CA SER A 176 -2.71 -13.68 13.05
C SER A 176 -2.48 -12.55 12.06
N LYS A 177 -1.45 -12.63 11.21
CA LYS A 177 -1.07 -11.59 10.24
C LYS A 177 -2.06 -11.49 9.09
N PHE A 178 -2.60 -12.62 8.64
CA PHE A 178 -3.55 -12.70 7.53
C PHE A 178 -5.00 -12.93 7.96
N ALA A 179 -5.26 -12.92 9.27
CA ALA A 179 -6.56 -13.16 9.88
C ALA A 179 -7.27 -14.40 9.29
N LEU A 180 -6.58 -15.53 9.32
CA LEU A 180 -7.09 -16.78 8.75
C LEU A 180 -8.05 -17.48 9.72
N PRO A 181 -9.13 -18.11 9.23
CA PRO A 181 -10.11 -18.81 10.07
C PRO A 181 -9.53 -20.03 10.78
N TYR A 182 -8.51 -20.66 10.17
CA TYR A 182 -7.85 -21.84 10.70
C TYR A 182 -6.33 -21.63 10.69
N LYS A 183 -5.66 -22.26 11.65
CA LYS A 183 -4.21 -22.29 11.70
C LYS A 183 -3.68 -23.07 10.48
N PRO A 184 -2.86 -22.47 9.61
CA PRO A 184 -2.35 -23.15 8.43
C PRO A 184 -1.38 -24.25 8.84
N THR A 185 -1.47 -25.41 8.19
CA THR A 185 -0.58 -26.56 8.42
C THR A 185 0.41 -26.74 7.27
N ASN A 186 0.02 -26.31 6.07
CA ASN A 186 0.76 -26.52 4.86
C ASN A 186 0.78 -25.25 4.00
N GLU A 187 1.75 -25.17 3.11
CA GLU A 187 1.85 -24.17 2.06
C GLU A 187 2.12 -24.81 0.69
N VAL A 188 1.72 -24.11 -0.37
CA VAL A 188 2.08 -24.40 -1.77
C VAL A 188 2.60 -23.14 -2.44
N ASP A 189 3.48 -23.33 -3.42
CA ASP A 189 3.89 -22.28 -4.34
C ASP A 189 2.78 -22.04 -5.37
N VAL A 190 2.56 -20.79 -5.73
CA VAL A 190 1.55 -20.40 -6.74
C VAL A 190 2.23 -19.70 -7.90
N ILE A 191 2.05 -20.24 -9.10
CA ILE A 191 2.52 -19.62 -10.35
C ILE A 191 1.34 -18.90 -10.99
N LEU A 192 1.39 -17.57 -11.03
CA LEU A 192 0.40 -16.74 -11.71
C LEU A 192 0.87 -16.43 -13.13
N PRO A 193 0.04 -16.65 -14.16
CA PRO A 193 0.42 -16.38 -15.54
C PRO A 193 0.54 -14.88 -15.83
N LYS A 194 1.33 -14.52 -16.83
CA LYS A 194 1.32 -13.15 -17.40
C LYS A 194 -0.11 -12.72 -17.76
N GLY A 195 -0.46 -11.47 -17.46
CA GLY A 195 -1.79 -10.90 -17.66
C GLY A 195 -2.79 -11.25 -16.57
N ALA A 196 -2.38 -12.02 -15.55
CA ALA A 196 -3.21 -12.29 -14.38
C ALA A 196 -3.58 -10.98 -13.68
N LYS A 197 -4.89 -10.78 -13.47
CA LYS A 197 -5.44 -9.65 -12.73
C LYS A 197 -5.79 -10.08 -11.32
N VAL A 198 -5.11 -9.50 -10.34
CA VAL A 198 -5.29 -9.82 -8.92
C VAL A 198 -5.51 -8.55 -8.12
N ARG A 199 -6.26 -8.63 -7.01
CA ARG A 199 -6.47 -7.50 -6.11
C ARG A 199 -5.59 -7.65 -4.89
N GLN A 200 -4.75 -6.66 -4.65
CA GLN A 200 -3.90 -6.60 -3.49
C GLN A 200 -4.47 -5.62 -2.48
N GLY A 201 -4.50 -6.01 -1.21
CA GLY A 201 -4.86 -5.12 -0.12
C GLY A 201 -4.35 -5.58 1.23
N VAL A 202 -4.60 -4.76 2.24
CA VAL A 202 -4.26 -5.08 3.63
C VAL A 202 -5.36 -5.95 4.24
N ALA A 203 -5.00 -7.09 4.81
CA ALA A 203 -5.92 -7.98 5.52
C ALA A 203 -6.63 -7.23 6.64
N ASN A 204 -7.96 -7.34 6.69
CA ASN A 204 -8.76 -6.80 7.78
C ASN A 204 -8.59 -7.62 9.06
N GLU A 205 -9.06 -7.07 10.17
CA GLU A 205 -9.30 -7.84 11.39
C GLU A 205 -10.48 -8.81 11.15
N ALA A 206 -10.25 -10.10 11.39
CA ALA A 206 -11.21 -11.17 11.18
C ALA A 206 -10.88 -12.36 12.10
N PHE A 207 -11.90 -13.17 12.44
CA PHE A 207 -11.74 -14.39 13.25
C PHE A 207 -10.93 -14.23 14.56
N GLY A 208 -11.01 -13.05 15.20
CA GLY A 208 -10.26 -12.76 16.44
C GLY A 208 -8.79 -12.38 16.23
N HIS A 209 -8.36 -12.16 14.99
CA HIS A 209 -7.00 -11.80 14.62
C HIS A 209 -6.94 -10.41 13.99
N LYS A 210 -5.95 -9.60 14.39
CA LYS A 210 -5.78 -8.20 13.97
C LYS A 210 -5.55 -8.00 12.47
N GLY A 211 -5.15 -9.04 11.75
CA GLY A 211 -4.77 -8.95 10.34
C GLY A 211 -3.58 -8.00 10.12
N GLY A 212 -3.60 -7.30 8.98
CA GLY A 212 -2.58 -6.31 8.63
C GLY A 212 -1.50 -6.78 7.65
N GLY A 213 -1.48 -8.07 7.28
CA GLY A 213 -0.66 -8.60 6.20
C GLY A 213 -1.12 -8.13 4.82
N ILE A 214 -0.23 -8.17 3.83
CA ILE A 214 -0.57 -7.88 2.43
C ILE A 214 -1.07 -9.16 1.76
N GLN A 215 -2.34 -9.18 1.40
CA GLN A 215 -2.97 -10.32 0.73
C GLN A 215 -3.34 -10.00 -0.71
N PHE A 216 -3.33 -11.03 -1.54
CA PHE A 216 -3.67 -10.97 -2.96
C PHE A 216 -4.88 -11.88 -3.21
N ASP A 217 -5.98 -11.29 -3.64
CA ASP A 217 -7.19 -11.97 -4.10
C ASP A 217 -7.05 -12.28 -5.60
N LEU A 218 -7.25 -13.54 -5.96
CA LEU A 218 -7.36 -14.00 -7.34
C LEU A 218 -8.75 -13.72 -7.94
N ASN A 219 -9.49 -12.76 -7.37
CA ASN A 219 -10.86 -12.40 -7.69
C ASN A 219 -11.82 -13.59 -7.58
N GLY A 220 -11.63 -14.43 -6.55
CA GLY A 220 -12.39 -15.67 -6.37
C GLY A 220 -12.15 -16.74 -7.45
N LYS A 221 -11.20 -16.54 -8.37
CA LYS A 221 -10.83 -17.53 -9.38
C LYS A 221 -9.72 -18.42 -8.86
N ARG A 222 -9.78 -19.72 -9.19
CA ARG A 222 -8.63 -20.62 -9.07
C ARG A 222 -7.70 -20.33 -10.26
N MET A 223 -6.85 -19.33 -10.10
CA MET A 223 -5.93 -18.86 -11.13
C MET A 223 -4.51 -19.30 -10.79
N GLY A 224 -3.85 -19.91 -11.77
CA GLY A 224 -2.45 -20.34 -11.64
C GLY A 224 -2.26 -21.82 -11.29
N GLU A 225 -1.00 -22.21 -11.22
CA GLU A 225 -0.58 -23.56 -10.86
C GLU A 225 -0.15 -23.60 -9.39
N PHE A 226 -0.63 -24.61 -8.66
CA PHE A 226 -0.32 -24.81 -7.25
C PHE A 226 0.65 -26.00 -7.13
N ILE A 227 1.90 -25.72 -6.78
CA ILE A 227 2.98 -26.72 -6.79
C ILE A 227 3.73 -26.76 -5.45
N ASN A 228 4.62 -27.74 -5.28
CA ASN A 228 5.50 -27.89 -4.11
C ASN A 228 4.77 -27.83 -2.74
N PRO A 229 3.76 -28.69 -2.50
CA PRO A 229 3.12 -28.76 -1.19
C PRO A 229 4.13 -29.13 -0.11
N ARG A 230 4.13 -28.39 1.00
CA ARG A 230 5.01 -28.63 2.14
C ARG A 230 4.37 -28.20 3.44
N THR A 231 4.82 -28.81 4.54
CA THR A 231 4.37 -28.47 5.89
C THR A 231 5.06 -27.19 6.36
N ILE A 232 4.31 -26.31 7.01
CA ILE A 232 4.87 -25.11 7.65
C ILE A 232 5.55 -25.56 8.96
N LYS A 233 6.79 -25.14 9.16
CA LYS A 233 7.58 -25.49 10.34
C LYS A 233 7.28 -24.61 11.55
#